data_AF-A0A8X8BQG5-F1
#
_entry.id   AF-A0A8X8BQG5-F1
#
_cell.length_a   1.000
_cell.length_b   1.000
_cell.length_c   1.000
_cell.angle_alpha   90.00
_cell.angle_beta   90.00
_cell.angle_gamma   90.00
#
_symmetry.space_group_name_H-M   'P 1'
#
loop_
_entity.id
_entity.type
_entity.pdbx_description
1 polymer ?
#
loop_
_entity_poly.entity_id
_entity_poly.type
_entity_poly.pdbx_seq_one_letter_code
_entity_poly.pdbx_strand_id
1 'polypeptide(L)'
;MAEISRIQYEIEYTEGISQRMRIPEKLKVAPTGSEDLQSGMEENHPSSVMMHVPERIVIAGDHEDSTYSRPRDLDLIQSTPLESLALKTPPRVLTLTDRPLDFMDLERTVSQNPQNEEARPLGRLRRERSMSENAVRQNGQLVKNDSASQQPNWDYHAEVQAFANRLQEEFTLEHLKTAFVNPCYICSEEATRRELGFDKATAVLNLKDNQELSEQGSEFVYGYLASCLQAAHPDLPAVGVNAIVEYLTGPDVICHVAKHLAVDDLTLSGEFPVPNEVLRKTFLAVVGALIQSSGVQRSAVFVRDFLITELIGKDLFELWPVSNPMGLLVDELKKRSLPLPEARLIRHAGASTVLPLYFVGLYSDKKLIAEGPGETILAAEDEAARVALRKIYGYTENRRPLEFKSKQGLGCSS
;
A
#
# COMPACT_ATOMS: atom_id res chain seq x y z
N MET A 1 10.33 47.09 15.88
CA MET A 1 9.22 47.51 14.98
C MET A 1 9.05 46.41 13.95
N ALA A 2 7.86 45.84 13.83
CA ALA A 2 7.45 44.92 12.76
C ALA A 2 5.95 44.63 12.96
N GLU A 3 5.07 45.54 12.53
CA GLU A 3 3.63 45.30 12.61
C GLU A 3 3.19 44.42 11.44
N ILE A 4 2.58 43.28 11.75
CA ILE A 4 2.11 42.32 10.74
C ILE A 4 0.78 42.83 10.19
N SER A 5 0.76 43.14 8.90
CA SER A 5 -0.42 43.66 8.19
C SER A 5 -1.59 42.67 8.25
N ARG A 6 -2.63 43.00 9.02
CA ARG A 6 -3.92 42.32 8.92
C ARG A 6 -4.55 42.65 7.57
N ILE A 7 -4.65 41.65 6.69
CA ILE A 7 -5.39 41.77 5.43
C ILE A 7 -6.87 41.96 5.78
N GLN A 8 -7.38 43.15 5.49
CA GLN A 8 -8.72 43.57 5.84
C GLN A 8 -9.65 43.24 4.67
N TYR A 9 -10.35 42.10 4.76
CA TYR A 9 -11.28 41.66 3.72
C TYR A 9 -12.51 42.59 3.68
N GLU A 10 -12.63 43.36 2.61
CA GLU A 10 -13.83 44.16 2.34
C GLU A 10 -15.03 43.23 2.08
N ILE A 11 -16.08 43.39 2.87
CA ILE A 11 -17.23 42.47 2.88
C ILE A 11 -18.06 42.56 1.59
N GLU A 12 -18.02 43.72 0.93
CA GLU A 12 -18.63 43.97 -0.38
C GLU A 12 -17.89 43.23 -1.51
N TYR A 13 -16.57 43.03 -1.38
CA TYR A 13 -15.76 42.30 -2.36
C TYR A 13 -16.06 40.80 -2.33
N THR A 14 -16.19 40.21 -1.13
CA THR A 14 -16.58 38.80 -0.98
C THR A 14 -18.04 38.58 -1.40
N GLU A 15 -18.96 39.51 -1.11
CA GLU A 15 -20.32 39.43 -1.63
C GLU A 15 -20.34 39.51 -3.17
N GLY A 16 -19.62 40.47 -3.78
CA GLY A 16 -19.54 40.65 -5.23
C GLY A 16 -19.02 39.42 -5.98
N ILE A 17 -18.07 38.67 -5.40
CA ILE A 17 -17.66 37.36 -5.91
C ILE A 17 -18.78 36.34 -5.76
N SER A 18 -19.43 36.27 -4.59
CA SER A 18 -20.51 35.31 -4.33
C SER A 18 -21.71 35.46 -5.27
N GLN A 19 -22.04 36.69 -5.68
CA GLN A 19 -23.12 36.97 -6.62
C GLN A 19 -22.76 36.53 -8.05
N ARG A 20 -21.51 36.76 -8.47
CA ARG A 20 -21.01 36.38 -9.82
C ARG A 20 -20.78 34.87 -9.99
N MET A 21 -20.52 34.15 -8.90
CA MET A 21 -20.31 32.70 -8.89
C MET A 21 -21.62 31.88 -8.77
N ARG A 22 -22.80 32.52 -8.82
CA ARG A 22 -24.08 31.80 -8.81
C ARG A 22 -24.33 31.09 -10.14
N ILE A 23 -24.48 29.77 -10.09
CA ILE A 23 -24.94 28.96 -11.22
C ILE A 23 -26.37 29.39 -11.59
N PRO A 24 -26.66 29.74 -12.87
CA PRO A 24 -28.00 30.12 -13.28
C PRO A 24 -29.00 28.97 -13.14
N GLU A 25 -30.20 29.24 -12.63
CA GLU A 25 -31.24 28.21 -12.43
C GLU A 25 -31.72 27.56 -13.74
N LYS A 26 -31.51 28.22 -14.90
CA LYS A 26 -31.80 27.68 -16.24
C LYS A 26 -30.72 28.11 -17.23
N LEU A 27 -30.02 27.13 -17.80
CA LEU A 27 -29.12 27.34 -18.95
C LEU A 27 -29.94 27.46 -20.24
N LYS A 28 -29.93 28.64 -20.87
CA LYS A 28 -30.37 28.81 -22.26
C LYS A 28 -29.18 28.64 -23.19
N VAL A 29 -29.24 27.64 -24.07
CA VAL A 29 -28.34 27.53 -25.23
C VAL A 29 -28.81 28.54 -26.28
N ALA A 30 -27.88 29.31 -26.87
CA ALA A 30 -28.21 30.24 -27.95
C ALA A 30 -28.49 29.47 -29.25
N PRO A 31 -29.47 29.88 -30.06
CA PRO A 31 -29.64 29.32 -31.40
C PRO A 31 -28.46 29.76 -32.27
N THR A 32 -27.78 28.79 -32.90
CA THR A 32 -26.81 29.06 -33.96
C THR A 32 -27.54 29.63 -35.17
N GLY A 33 -27.22 30.86 -35.56
CA GLY A 33 -27.96 31.59 -36.59
C GLY A 33 -27.83 30.99 -37.99
N SER A 34 -28.95 30.97 -38.71
CA SER A 34 -29.03 30.73 -40.15
C SER A 34 -30.13 31.60 -40.76
N GLU A 35 -29.75 32.77 -41.27
CA GLU A 35 -30.55 33.55 -42.22
C GLU A 35 -30.45 32.86 -43.60
N ASP A 36 -31.50 32.69 -44.41
CA ASP A 36 -32.96 32.92 -44.24
C ASP A 36 -33.70 31.65 -44.80
N LEU A 37 -34.91 31.54 -45.38
CA LEU A 37 -35.84 32.49 -46.01
C LEU A 37 -37.31 32.08 -45.76
N GLN A 38 -38.03 32.88 -44.96
CA GLN A 38 -39.50 33.04 -44.90
C GLN A 38 -40.43 31.80 -44.97
N SER A 39 -41.14 31.51 -43.85
CA SER A 39 -42.58 31.88 -43.65
C SER A 39 -43.43 30.82 -42.91
N GLY A 40 -44.26 31.28 -41.95
CA GLY A 40 -45.51 30.59 -41.54
C GLY A 40 -45.70 30.19 -40.06
N MET A 41 -46.66 30.85 -39.40
CA MET A 41 -47.45 30.43 -38.22
C MET A 41 -46.80 30.32 -36.81
N GLU A 42 -47.36 31.11 -35.89
CA GLU A 42 -47.33 31.00 -34.42
C GLU A 42 -48.49 30.11 -33.92
N GLU A 43 -48.57 29.60 -32.68
CA GLU A 43 -47.57 29.20 -31.69
C GLU A 43 -48.21 28.06 -30.88
N ASN A 44 -47.44 27.07 -30.42
CA ASN A 44 -47.97 25.93 -29.65
C ASN A 44 -47.05 25.60 -28.47
N HIS A 45 -47.62 25.12 -27.36
CA HIS A 45 -46.85 24.91 -26.13
C HIS A 45 -45.72 23.87 -26.31
N PRO A 46 -44.50 24.13 -25.79
CA PRO A 46 -43.34 23.26 -26.03
C PRO A 46 -43.46 21.91 -25.32
N SER A 47 -43.24 20.84 -26.06
CA SER A 47 -43.33 19.45 -25.59
C SER A 47 -42.11 19.01 -24.78
N SER A 48 -42.34 18.09 -23.84
CA SER A 48 -41.28 17.48 -23.03
C SER A 48 -40.44 16.49 -23.85
N VAL A 49 -39.12 16.65 -23.84
CA VAL A 49 -38.19 15.66 -24.42
C VAL A 49 -38.09 14.45 -23.50
N MET A 50 -38.78 13.36 -23.86
CA MET A 50 -38.54 12.04 -23.27
C MET A 50 -37.40 11.34 -24.01
N MET A 51 -36.38 10.86 -23.28
CA MET A 51 -35.40 9.94 -23.86
C MET A 51 -36.05 8.57 -24.04
N HIS A 52 -36.20 8.13 -25.29
CA HIS A 52 -36.74 6.81 -25.60
C HIS A 52 -35.60 5.80 -25.75
N VAL A 53 -35.44 4.91 -24.76
CA VAL A 53 -34.51 3.77 -24.82
C VAL A 53 -35.27 2.59 -25.44
N PRO A 54 -34.84 2.04 -26.60
CA PRO A 54 -35.52 0.90 -27.21
C PRO A 54 -35.38 -0.37 -26.36
N GLU A 55 -36.46 -1.12 -26.17
CA GLU A 55 -36.44 -2.37 -25.36
C GLU A 55 -35.67 -3.53 -26.03
N ARG A 56 -35.23 -3.38 -27.29
CA ARG A 56 -34.33 -4.31 -27.98
C ARG A 56 -33.34 -3.57 -28.87
N ILE A 57 -32.09 -4.04 -28.84
CA ILE A 57 -31.08 -3.73 -29.85
C ILE A 57 -31.19 -4.78 -30.95
N VAL A 58 -31.30 -4.37 -32.22
CA VAL A 58 -31.27 -5.24 -33.39
C VAL A 58 -29.95 -5.05 -34.11
N ILE A 59 -29.23 -6.14 -34.37
CA ILE A 59 -28.00 -6.13 -35.16
C ILE A 59 -28.40 -6.13 -36.65
N ALA A 60 -27.95 -5.13 -37.40
CA ALA A 60 -28.18 -5.07 -38.84
C ALA A 60 -27.24 -6.06 -39.56
N GLY A 61 -27.68 -7.30 -39.74
CA GLY A 61 -26.82 -8.32 -40.34
C GLY A 61 -27.32 -9.76 -40.33
N ASP A 62 -28.63 -10.02 -40.27
CA ASP A 62 -29.15 -11.34 -40.64
C ASP A 62 -30.59 -11.24 -41.19
N HIS A 63 -30.90 -12.08 -42.17
CA HIS A 63 -32.19 -12.09 -42.88
C HIS A 63 -32.53 -13.54 -43.21
N GLU A 64 -33.36 -14.19 -42.38
CA GLU A 64 -34.26 -15.33 -42.64
C GLU A 64 -35.01 -15.65 -41.32
N ASP A 65 -36.09 -16.45 -41.36
CA ASP A 65 -37.06 -16.60 -40.27
C ASP A 65 -36.64 -17.55 -39.13
N SER A 66 -37.03 -17.24 -37.88
CA SER A 66 -37.97 -18.10 -37.12
C SER A 66 -38.29 -17.65 -35.68
N THR A 67 -39.48 -18.07 -35.25
CA THR A 67 -40.15 -17.97 -33.95
C THR A 67 -39.30 -17.93 -32.67
N TYR A 68 -39.51 -16.91 -31.83
CA TYR A 68 -39.31 -16.99 -30.37
C TYR A 68 -40.49 -16.39 -29.61
N SER A 69 -40.91 -17.05 -28.52
CA SER A 69 -42.14 -16.77 -27.78
C SER A 69 -41.98 -15.73 -26.68
N ARG A 70 -43.06 -14.97 -26.44
CA ARG A 70 -43.19 -13.97 -25.37
C ARG A 70 -43.53 -14.68 -24.04
N PRO A 71 -42.76 -14.52 -22.95
CA PRO A 71 -43.24 -14.89 -21.62
C PRO A 71 -44.42 -13.98 -21.25
N ARG A 72 -45.45 -14.56 -20.64
CA ARG A 72 -46.55 -13.80 -20.02
C ARG A 72 -46.19 -13.43 -18.58
N ASP A 73 -47.13 -12.76 -17.93
CA ASP A 73 -47.19 -12.51 -16.49
C ASP A 73 -46.25 -11.41 -15.97
N LEU A 74 -46.63 -10.16 -16.28
CA LEU A 74 -46.39 -9.00 -15.42
C LEU A 74 -47.46 -7.90 -15.65
N ASP A 75 -48.73 -8.31 -15.80
CA ASP A 75 -49.86 -7.38 -15.78
C ASP A 75 -50.17 -6.93 -14.34
N LEU A 76 -50.64 -5.68 -14.22
CA LEU A 76 -51.29 -5.10 -13.03
C LEU A 76 -50.44 -4.91 -11.75
N ILE A 77 -49.65 -3.84 -11.75
CA ILE A 77 -49.76 -2.86 -10.66
C ILE A 77 -50.23 -1.54 -11.28
N GLN A 78 -51.39 -1.03 -10.88
CA GLN A 78 -51.82 0.32 -11.23
C GLN A 78 -50.90 1.31 -10.52
N SER A 79 -50.10 2.05 -11.29
CA SER A 79 -49.35 3.19 -10.76
C SER A 79 -50.32 4.30 -10.36
N THR A 80 -50.55 4.42 -9.05
CA THR A 80 -51.03 5.67 -8.46
C THR A 80 -50.05 6.79 -8.84
N PRO A 81 -50.52 8.03 -9.07
CA PRO A 81 -49.65 9.11 -9.51
C PRO A 81 -48.65 9.45 -8.40
N LEU A 82 -47.40 9.06 -8.62
CA LEU A 82 -46.29 9.34 -7.71
C LEU A 82 -45.99 10.83 -7.79
N GLU A 83 -46.40 11.57 -6.76
CA GLU A 83 -46.13 12.99 -6.61
C GLU A 83 -44.61 13.22 -6.67
N SER A 84 -44.17 14.14 -7.53
CA SER A 84 -42.76 14.30 -7.85
C SER A 84 -42.01 14.97 -6.70
N LEU A 85 -41.49 14.13 -5.80
CA LEU A 85 -40.66 14.51 -4.65
C LEU A 85 -39.40 15.27 -5.09
N ALA A 86 -39.55 16.59 -5.23
CA ALA A 86 -38.45 17.51 -5.47
C ALA A 86 -37.55 17.53 -4.22
N LEU A 87 -36.36 16.92 -4.31
CA LEU A 87 -35.32 16.93 -3.28
C LEU A 87 -34.73 18.33 -3.10
N LYS A 88 -35.51 19.19 -2.43
CA LYS A 88 -35.17 20.57 -2.14
C LYS A 88 -34.25 20.60 -0.92
N THR A 89 -32.94 20.59 -1.15
CA THR A 89 -31.94 20.73 -0.09
C THR A 89 -32.17 22.06 0.65
N PRO A 90 -32.36 22.06 1.99
CA PRO A 90 -32.63 23.29 2.72
C PRO A 90 -31.36 24.15 2.77
N PRO A 91 -31.44 25.46 2.45
CA PRO A 91 -30.28 26.33 2.42
C PRO A 91 -29.75 26.60 3.84
N ARG A 92 -28.69 25.90 4.23
CA ARG A 92 -27.96 26.16 5.47
C ARG A 92 -27.05 27.37 5.29
N VAL A 93 -27.57 28.56 5.63
CA VAL A 93 -26.73 29.72 5.94
C VAL A 93 -26.01 29.42 7.25
N LEU A 94 -24.68 29.25 7.20
CA LEU A 94 -23.85 29.05 8.38
C LEU A 94 -23.60 30.41 9.04
N THR A 95 -24.43 30.76 10.03
CA THR A 95 -24.19 31.92 10.90
C THR A 95 -23.06 31.63 11.88
N LEU A 96 -22.05 32.51 11.94
CA LEU A 96 -20.93 32.41 12.88
C LEU A 96 -21.39 32.72 14.31
N THR A 97 -21.87 31.69 15.01
CA THR A 97 -22.14 31.71 16.45
C THR A 97 -21.61 30.42 17.06
N ASP A 98 -20.56 30.50 17.87
CA ASP A 98 -19.90 29.33 18.45
C ASP A 98 -20.85 28.51 19.32
N ARG A 99 -21.02 27.24 18.95
CA ARG A 99 -21.61 26.21 19.80
C ARG A 99 -20.86 24.90 19.56
N PRO A 100 -20.13 24.35 20.55
CA PRO A 100 -19.54 23.02 20.42
C PRO A 100 -20.65 21.99 20.24
N LEU A 101 -20.40 20.97 19.41
CA LEU A 101 -21.31 19.87 19.20
C LEU A 101 -21.14 18.84 20.32
N ASP A 102 -22.24 18.44 20.96
CA ASP A 102 -22.24 17.37 21.95
C ASP A 102 -21.88 16.03 21.28
N PHE A 103 -20.97 15.28 21.90
CA PHE A 103 -20.65 13.92 21.49
C PHE A 103 -21.74 12.97 21.98
N MET A 104 -22.32 12.18 21.05
CA MET A 104 -23.27 11.12 21.42
C MET A 104 -22.52 9.90 21.95
N ASP A 105 -22.56 9.68 23.26
CA ASP A 105 -22.31 8.37 23.84
C ASP A 105 -23.36 7.38 23.31
N LEU A 106 -22.93 6.31 22.64
CA LEU A 106 -23.81 5.22 22.23
C LEU A 106 -23.84 4.16 23.33
N GLU A 107 -25.00 4.01 23.97
CA GLU A 107 -25.17 3.17 25.16
C GLU A 107 -24.90 1.68 24.91
N ARG A 108 -24.37 1.00 25.92
CA ARG A 108 -24.34 -0.48 25.96
C ARG A 108 -25.76 -1.00 26.21
N THR A 109 -26.23 -1.89 25.35
CA THR A 109 -27.48 -2.64 25.58
C THR A 109 -27.35 -3.50 26.85
N VAL A 110 -28.15 -3.21 27.88
CA VAL A 110 -28.26 -4.03 29.09
C VAL A 110 -29.61 -4.74 29.12
N SER A 111 -29.60 -6.07 29.09
CA SER A 111 -30.76 -6.88 29.43
C SER A 111 -30.81 -7.11 30.94
N GLN A 112 -31.93 -6.75 31.57
CA GLN A 112 -32.28 -7.18 32.94
C GLN A 112 -32.68 -8.69 32.90
N ASN A 113 -32.76 -9.47 33.99
CA ASN A 113 -33.15 -9.18 35.38
C ASN A 113 -32.69 -10.35 36.32
N PRO A 114 -33.11 -10.49 37.60
CA PRO A 114 -32.53 -9.92 38.82
C PRO A 114 -32.03 -10.95 39.88
N GLN A 115 -31.81 -10.46 41.13
CA GLN A 115 -31.37 -11.10 42.40
C GLN A 115 -29.83 -11.03 42.62
N ASN A 116 -29.30 -10.56 43.76
CA ASN A 116 -29.85 -10.37 45.12
C ASN A 116 -29.33 -9.06 45.79
N GLU A 117 -29.93 -8.62 46.91
CA GLU A 117 -29.46 -7.46 47.70
C GLU A 117 -28.38 -7.82 48.74
N GLU A 118 -27.46 -6.89 49.05
CA GLU A 118 -27.27 -6.30 50.40
C GLU A 118 -26.31 -5.08 50.36
N ALA A 119 -26.11 -4.37 51.49
CA ALA A 119 -25.90 -2.92 51.45
C ALA A 119 -24.72 -2.32 52.26
N ARG A 120 -23.99 -1.38 51.63
CA ARG A 120 -23.29 -0.18 52.21
C ARG A 120 -22.05 -0.45 53.12
N PRO A 121 -21.27 0.60 53.53
CA PRO A 121 -21.12 1.96 52.99
C PRO A 121 -19.67 2.43 52.68
N LEU A 122 -19.57 3.51 51.89
CA LEU A 122 -18.57 4.59 51.89
C LEU A 122 -17.28 4.46 52.75
N GLY A 123 -16.12 4.44 52.06
CA GLY A 123 -14.80 4.74 52.63
C GLY A 123 -13.96 5.63 51.71
N ARG A 124 -14.01 6.97 51.87
CA ARG A 124 -13.18 7.91 51.09
C ARG A 124 -11.74 7.89 51.58
N LEU A 125 -10.79 7.46 50.75
CA LEU A 125 -9.36 7.71 50.95
C LEU A 125 -8.79 8.52 49.78
N ARG A 126 -8.67 9.83 50.02
CA ARG A 126 -8.22 10.86 49.10
C ARG A 126 -6.70 10.78 48.93
N ARG A 127 -6.22 10.02 47.93
CA ARG A 127 -4.81 10.09 47.50
C ARG A 127 -4.67 11.20 46.46
N GLU A 128 -4.03 12.28 46.85
CA GLU A 128 -3.87 13.45 45.99
C GLU A 128 -2.89 13.14 44.84
N ARG A 129 -3.30 13.46 43.60
CA ARG A 129 -2.42 13.47 42.44
C ARG A 129 -1.98 14.90 42.21
N SER A 130 -0.70 15.18 42.42
CA SER A 130 -0.10 16.47 42.05
C SER A 130 -0.32 16.73 40.57
N MET A 131 -0.88 17.89 40.21
CA MET A 131 -1.05 18.25 38.81
C MET A 131 0.24 18.86 38.26
N SER A 132 0.96 18.10 37.44
CA SER A 132 1.93 18.66 36.50
C SER A 132 1.19 19.12 35.24
N GLU A 133 0.93 20.42 35.20
CA GLU A 133 0.74 21.32 34.05
C GLU A 133 0.38 20.72 32.67
N ASN A 134 -0.71 21.23 32.08
CA ASN A 134 -1.23 20.77 30.79
C ASN A 134 -0.29 21.10 29.61
N ALA A 135 0.58 20.17 29.25
CA ALA A 135 1.18 20.16 27.91
C ALA A 135 0.06 20.04 26.86
N VAL A 136 -0.05 21.05 25.99
CA VAL A 136 -1.05 21.10 24.92
C VAL A 136 -0.88 19.89 24.00
N ARG A 137 -1.90 19.03 23.93
CA ARG A 137 -1.96 17.95 22.92
C ARG A 137 -2.15 18.55 21.54
N GLN A 138 -1.04 18.89 20.88
CA GLN A 138 -1.04 19.07 19.43
C GLN A 138 -1.35 17.73 18.78
N ASN A 139 -2.50 17.64 18.11
CA ASN A 139 -2.76 16.60 17.11
C ASN A 139 -2.00 16.94 15.82
N GLY A 140 -0.68 17.00 15.92
CA GLY A 140 0.27 16.95 14.81
C GLY A 140 1.12 15.69 14.95
N GLN A 141 1.67 15.20 13.86
CA GLN A 141 2.75 14.21 13.95
C GLN A 141 3.93 14.87 14.67
N LEU A 142 4.19 14.46 15.91
CA LEU A 142 5.47 14.72 16.55
C LEU A 142 6.54 14.08 15.67
N VAL A 143 7.31 14.91 14.98
CA VAL A 143 8.51 14.45 14.28
C VAL A 143 9.42 13.88 15.37
N LYS A 144 9.71 12.58 15.33
CA LYS A 144 10.71 11.94 16.20
C LYS A 144 12.07 12.53 15.83
N ASN A 145 12.42 13.66 16.46
CA ASN A 145 13.73 14.31 16.37
C ASN A 145 14.69 13.81 17.46
N ASP A 146 14.14 13.27 18.55
CA ASP A 146 14.86 12.69 19.68
C ASP A 146 14.71 11.16 19.63
N SER A 147 15.74 10.41 20.01
CA SER A 147 15.70 8.94 20.01
C SER A 147 14.79 8.42 21.13
N ALA A 148 14.13 7.26 20.92
CA ALA A 148 13.28 6.65 21.95
C ALA A 148 14.04 6.41 23.29
N SER A 149 15.33 6.11 23.19
CA SER A 149 16.26 5.95 24.32
C SER A 149 16.49 7.21 25.17
N GLN A 150 16.12 8.40 24.70
CA GLN A 150 16.19 9.66 25.47
C GLN A 150 14.90 9.96 26.24
N GLN A 151 13.84 9.15 26.07
CA GLN A 151 12.57 9.36 26.77
C GLN A 151 12.64 8.88 28.23
N PRO A 152 11.98 9.57 29.19
CA PRO A 152 12.17 9.35 30.63
C PRO A 152 11.59 8.02 31.17
N ASN A 153 10.98 7.21 30.31
CA ASN A 153 10.30 5.95 30.63
C ASN A 153 10.86 4.76 29.83
N TRP A 154 12.14 4.81 29.46
CA TRP A 154 12.84 3.80 28.68
C TRP A 154 13.75 2.90 29.54
N ASP A 155 13.65 1.58 29.37
CA ASP A 155 14.61 0.60 29.89
C ASP A 155 15.06 -0.32 28.75
N TYR A 156 16.31 -0.13 28.32
CA TYR A 156 16.90 -0.89 27.22
C TYR A 156 16.98 -2.40 27.49
N HIS A 157 17.08 -2.84 28.75
CA HIS A 157 17.08 -4.28 29.02
C HIS A 157 15.67 -4.86 28.88
N ALA A 158 14.66 -4.18 29.41
CA ALA A 158 13.27 -4.61 29.31
C ALA A 158 12.78 -4.60 27.85
N GLU A 159 13.09 -3.55 27.09
CA GLU A 159 12.66 -3.43 25.68
C GLU A 159 13.32 -4.48 24.77
N VAL A 160 14.62 -4.76 24.93
CA VAL A 160 15.29 -5.85 24.18
C VAL A 160 14.69 -7.23 24.51
N GLN A 161 14.28 -7.47 25.76
CA GLN A 161 13.59 -8.71 26.13
C GLN A 161 12.15 -8.75 25.61
N ALA A 162 11.44 -7.61 25.60
CA ALA A 162 10.10 -7.47 25.04
C ALA A 162 10.10 -7.69 23.52
N PHE A 163 11.14 -7.23 22.81
CA PHE A 163 11.35 -7.47 21.37
C PHE A 163 11.45 -8.96 21.04
N ALA A 164 12.30 -9.71 21.75
CA ALA A 164 12.42 -11.17 21.58
C ALA A 164 11.07 -11.88 21.81
N ASN A 165 10.39 -11.57 22.92
CA ASN A 165 9.09 -12.14 23.26
C ASN A 165 7.98 -11.78 22.24
N ARG A 166 8.02 -10.57 21.67
CA ARG A 166 7.07 -10.09 20.63
C ARG A 166 7.19 -10.91 19.34
N LEU A 167 8.41 -11.32 18.99
CA LEU A 167 8.70 -12.15 17.81
C LEU A 167 8.46 -13.65 18.02
N GLN A 168 8.27 -14.09 19.28
CA GLN A 168 8.14 -15.51 19.66
C GLN A 168 9.38 -16.36 19.33
N GLU A 169 10.57 -15.75 19.31
CA GLU A 169 11.85 -16.41 19.01
C GLU A 169 12.85 -16.31 20.19
N GLU A 170 13.64 -17.36 20.38
CA GLU A 170 14.49 -17.55 21.56
C GLU A 170 15.91 -16.95 21.35
N PHE A 171 16.03 -15.64 21.48
CA PHE A 171 17.28 -14.90 21.35
C PHE A 171 18.19 -15.02 22.59
N THR A 172 19.50 -15.20 22.36
CA THR A 172 20.52 -14.93 23.39
C THR A 172 20.64 -13.43 23.59
N LEU A 173 20.34 -12.94 24.79
CA LEU A 173 20.31 -11.49 25.09
C LEU A 173 21.66 -10.78 24.88
N GLU A 174 22.78 -11.49 24.98
CA GLU A 174 24.11 -10.93 24.69
C GLU A 174 24.30 -10.67 23.19
N HIS A 175 24.11 -11.70 22.35
CA HIS A 175 24.20 -11.59 20.89
C HIS A 175 23.22 -10.54 20.33
N LEU A 176 21.99 -10.51 20.86
CA LEU A 176 20.98 -9.51 20.48
C LEU A 176 21.37 -8.09 20.89
N LYS A 177 21.94 -7.89 22.10
CA LYS A 177 22.47 -6.57 22.51
C LYS A 177 23.62 -6.12 21.63
N THR A 178 24.53 -7.02 21.20
CA THR A 178 25.59 -6.66 20.25
C THR A 178 25.07 -6.36 18.85
N ALA A 179 23.99 -7.02 18.38
CA ALA A 179 23.43 -6.76 17.04
C ALA A 179 22.95 -5.31 16.85
N PHE A 180 22.42 -4.68 17.91
CA PHE A 180 21.98 -3.29 17.90
C PHE A 180 23.13 -2.26 18.01
N VAL A 181 24.37 -2.67 18.32
CA VAL A 181 25.54 -1.79 18.48
C VAL A 181 26.25 -1.59 17.15
N ASN A 182 26.22 -0.35 16.63
CA ASN A 182 26.88 0.00 15.38
C ASN A 182 28.26 0.64 15.59
N PRO A 183 29.20 0.49 14.63
CA PRO A 183 30.52 1.14 14.70
C PRO A 183 30.43 2.68 14.78
N CYS A 184 29.43 3.30 14.17
CA CYS A 184 29.22 4.75 14.28
C CYS A 184 28.88 5.20 15.72
N TYR A 185 28.21 4.35 16.51
CA TYR A 185 27.94 4.60 17.92
C TYR A 185 29.20 4.44 18.77
N ILE A 186 30.00 3.40 18.54
CA ILE A 186 31.28 3.22 19.25
C ILE A 186 32.24 4.41 18.96
N CYS A 187 32.31 4.86 17.71
CA CYS A 187 33.12 6.02 17.33
C CYS A 187 32.68 7.34 18.00
N SER A 188 31.37 7.57 18.17
CA SER A 188 30.83 8.77 18.84
C SER A 188 30.96 8.70 20.37
N GLU A 189 30.75 7.53 20.98
CA GLU A 189 31.06 7.29 22.39
C GLU A 189 32.55 7.52 22.70
N GLU A 190 33.46 7.01 21.86
CA GLU A 190 34.88 7.30 22.01
C GLU A 190 35.21 8.80 21.86
N ALA A 191 34.59 9.50 20.90
CA ALA A 191 34.82 10.94 20.73
C ALA A 191 34.41 11.72 21.99
N THR A 192 33.19 11.48 22.48
CA THR A 192 32.66 12.09 23.70
C THR A 192 33.55 11.81 24.92
N ARG A 193 34.05 10.58 25.07
CA ARG A 193 34.97 10.20 26.16
C ARG A 193 36.33 10.90 26.07
N ARG A 194 36.86 11.12 24.86
CA ARG A 194 38.10 11.89 24.62
C ARG A 194 37.89 13.37 24.95
N GLU A 195 36.75 13.96 24.57
CA GLU A 195 36.41 15.36 24.88
C GLU A 195 36.23 15.60 26.38
N LEU A 196 35.62 14.65 27.09
CA LEU A 196 35.47 14.65 28.55
C LEU A 196 36.76 14.29 29.32
N GLY A 197 37.86 13.99 28.62
CA GLY A 197 39.17 13.77 29.23
C GLY A 197 39.36 12.43 29.95
N PHE A 198 38.60 11.38 29.60
CA PHE A 198 38.76 10.05 30.19
C PHE A 198 39.94 9.28 29.57
N ASP A 199 40.85 8.77 30.41
CA ASP A 199 41.98 7.97 29.98
C ASP A 199 41.56 6.62 29.38
N LYS A 200 42.09 6.32 28.18
CA LYS A 200 41.81 5.10 27.41
C LYS A 200 42.15 3.79 28.15
N ALA A 201 42.99 3.84 29.17
CA ALA A 201 43.48 2.66 29.89
C ALA A 201 42.52 2.15 30.98
N THR A 202 41.65 3.00 31.53
CA THR A 202 40.77 2.67 32.67
C THR A 202 39.31 2.44 32.29
N ALA A 203 38.89 2.84 31.09
CA ALA A 203 37.49 2.82 30.66
C ALA A 203 37.34 2.27 29.22
N VAL A 204 38.03 1.16 28.92
CA VAL A 204 37.93 0.45 27.64
C VAL A 204 36.47 0.08 27.35
N LEU A 205 36.00 0.46 26.16
CA LEU A 205 34.70 0.06 25.63
C LEU A 205 34.75 -1.42 25.24
N ASN A 206 34.39 -2.32 26.16
CA ASN A 206 34.21 -3.76 25.88
C ASN A 206 32.91 -4.05 25.10
N LEU A 207 32.59 -3.21 24.12
CA LEU A 207 31.48 -3.35 23.18
C LEU A 207 32.03 -3.92 21.88
N LYS A 208 31.36 -4.94 21.34
CA LYS A 208 31.67 -5.52 20.03
C LYS A 208 30.82 -4.86 18.96
N ASP A 209 31.40 -4.68 17.77
CA ASP A 209 30.67 -4.26 16.59
C ASP A 209 29.70 -5.35 16.09
N ASN A 210 28.59 -4.92 15.49
CA ASN A 210 27.64 -5.80 14.81
C ASN A 210 28.09 -6.27 13.42
N GLN A 211 29.31 -5.94 12.97
CA GLN A 211 29.80 -6.22 11.61
C GLN A 211 29.75 -7.73 11.27
N GLU A 212 30.41 -8.58 12.07
CA GLU A 212 30.44 -10.05 11.88
C GLU A 212 29.02 -10.66 11.82
N LEU A 213 28.10 -10.17 12.66
CA LEU A 213 26.71 -10.61 12.69
C LEU A 213 25.94 -10.16 11.44
N SER A 214 26.20 -8.93 10.96
CA SER A 214 25.55 -8.38 9.77
C SER A 214 25.99 -9.10 8.49
N GLU A 215 27.26 -9.51 8.41
CA GLU A 215 27.80 -10.29 7.30
C GLU A 215 27.19 -11.70 7.25
N GLN A 216 27.22 -12.43 8.37
CA GLN A 216 26.59 -13.75 8.51
C GLN A 216 25.09 -13.71 8.21
N GLY A 217 24.38 -12.69 8.70
CA GLY A 217 22.97 -12.47 8.38
C GLY A 217 22.73 -12.18 6.90
N SER A 218 23.60 -11.40 6.26
CA SER A 218 23.48 -11.06 4.82
C SER A 218 23.69 -12.27 3.90
N GLU A 219 24.71 -13.09 4.16
CA GLU A 219 25.00 -14.31 3.40
C GLU A 219 23.85 -15.32 3.55
N PHE A 220 23.37 -15.51 4.78
CA PHE A 220 22.24 -16.40 5.06
C PHE A 220 20.95 -15.94 4.36
N VAL A 221 20.59 -14.65 4.48
CA VAL A 221 19.38 -14.10 3.84
C VAL A 221 19.46 -14.25 2.31
N TYR A 222 20.60 -13.91 1.69
CA TYR A 222 20.79 -14.06 0.25
C TYR A 222 20.65 -15.53 -0.19
N GLY A 223 21.38 -16.43 0.46
CA GLY A 223 21.36 -17.86 0.14
C GLY A 223 20.00 -18.53 0.37
N TYR A 224 19.30 -18.16 1.45
CA TYR A 224 17.96 -18.66 1.74
C TYR A 224 16.92 -18.16 0.75
N LEU A 225 16.89 -16.86 0.45
CA LEU A 225 15.93 -16.28 -0.50
C LEU A 225 16.14 -16.84 -1.92
N ALA A 226 17.39 -16.94 -2.39
CA ALA A 226 17.70 -17.55 -3.68
C ALA A 226 17.22 -19.00 -3.76
N SER A 227 17.50 -19.80 -2.71
CA SER A 227 17.07 -21.20 -2.61
C SER A 227 15.54 -21.35 -2.57
N CYS A 228 14.86 -20.46 -1.84
CA CYS A 228 13.40 -20.47 -1.72
C CYS A 228 12.71 -20.10 -3.04
N LEU A 229 13.20 -19.06 -3.72
CA LEU A 229 12.69 -18.62 -5.01
C LEU A 229 12.92 -19.67 -6.10
N GLN A 230 14.09 -20.31 -6.15
CA GLN A 230 14.38 -21.38 -7.10
C GLN A 230 13.51 -22.62 -6.86
N ALA A 231 13.21 -22.96 -5.60
CA ALA A 231 12.30 -24.05 -5.25
C ALA A 231 10.82 -23.73 -5.56
N ALA A 232 10.41 -22.46 -5.50
CA ALA A 232 9.05 -22.01 -5.83
C ALA A 232 8.83 -21.83 -7.33
N HIS A 233 9.84 -21.36 -8.07
CA HIS A 233 9.79 -21.00 -9.49
C HIS A 233 10.97 -21.62 -10.26
N PRO A 234 10.97 -22.95 -10.51
CA PRO A 234 12.08 -23.63 -11.19
C PRO A 234 12.28 -23.21 -12.66
N ASP A 235 11.26 -22.61 -13.28
CA ASP A 235 11.32 -22.04 -14.63
C ASP A 235 12.00 -20.65 -14.71
N LEU A 236 12.19 -19.96 -13.58
CA LEU A 236 12.71 -18.59 -13.56
C LEU A 236 14.24 -18.56 -13.74
N PRO A 237 14.80 -17.74 -14.65
CA PRO A 237 16.24 -17.65 -14.84
C PRO A 237 16.93 -17.02 -13.63
N ALA A 238 18.18 -17.41 -13.37
CA ALA A 238 18.98 -16.91 -12.25
C ALA A 238 19.10 -15.37 -12.20
N VAL A 239 19.03 -14.69 -13.36
CA VAL A 239 19.00 -13.22 -13.44
C VAL A 239 17.74 -12.65 -12.76
N GLY A 240 16.58 -13.26 -13.00
CA GLY A 240 15.31 -12.87 -12.37
C GLY A 240 15.26 -13.24 -10.89
N VAL A 241 15.83 -14.39 -10.50
CA VAL A 241 15.98 -14.76 -9.08
C VAL A 241 16.83 -13.71 -8.35
N ASN A 242 18.02 -13.38 -8.89
CA ASN A 242 18.93 -12.40 -8.29
C ASN A 242 18.27 -11.02 -8.16
N ALA A 243 17.53 -10.55 -9.17
CA ALA A 243 16.82 -9.26 -9.10
C ALA A 243 15.79 -9.21 -7.96
N ILE A 244 15.04 -10.29 -7.72
CA ILE A 244 14.09 -10.37 -6.59
C ILE A 244 14.83 -10.41 -5.25
N VAL A 245 15.96 -11.13 -5.15
CA VAL A 245 16.77 -11.16 -3.92
C VAL A 245 17.42 -9.80 -3.66
N GLU A 246 17.90 -9.10 -4.68
CA GLU A 246 18.47 -7.75 -4.59
C GLU A 246 17.43 -6.72 -4.15
N TYR A 247 16.19 -6.80 -4.67
CA TYR A 247 15.07 -5.99 -4.17
C TYR A 247 14.76 -6.26 -2.70
N LEU A 248 14.64 -7.53 -2.29
CA LEU A 248 14.34 -7.91 -0.89
C LEU A 248 15.48 -7.59 0.09
N THR A 249 16.73 -7.57 -0.37
CA THR A 249 17.91 -7.14 0.39
C THR A 249 18.24 -5.65 0.23
N GLY A 250 17.41 -4.94 -0.52
CA GLY A 250 17.48 -3.50 -0.73
C GLY A 250 17.27 -2.71 0.56
N PRO A 251 17.81 -1.47 0.65
CA PRO A 251 17.69 -0.65 1.84
C PRO A 251 16.22 -0.33 2.17
N ASP A 252 15.37 -0.11 1.17
CA ASP A 252 14.01 0.37 1.39
C ASP A 252 13.11 -0.70 2.03
N VAL A 253 13.13 -1.94 1.50
CA VAL A 253 12.36 -3.08 2.06
C VAL A 253 12.85 -3.42 3.47
N ILE A 254 14.17 -3.54 3.68
CA ILE A 254 14.70 -3.85 5.01
C ILE A 254 14.40 -2.72 6.01
N CYS A 255 14.53 -1.45 5.62
CA CYS A 255 14.20 -0.33 6.51
C CYS A 255 12.70 -0.24 6.80
N HIS A 256 11.83 -0.59 5.84
CA HIS A 256 10.39 -0.67 6.03
C HIS A 256 10.03 -1.71 7.10
N VAL A 257 10.55 -2.94 6.97
CA VAL A 257 10.34 -4.02 7.94
C VAL A 257 10.95 -3.68 9.31
N ALA A 258 12.19 -3.18 9.34
CA ALA A 258 12.87 -2.79 10.57
C ALA A 258 12.11 -1.70 11.36
N LYS A 259 11.53 -0.70 10.67
CA LYS A 259 10.71 0.34 11.30
C LYS A 259 9.40 -0.23 11.88
N HIS A 260 8.73 -1.12 11.16
CA HIS A 260 7.50 -1.76 11.65
C HIS A 260 7.73 -2.75 12.82
N LEU A 261 8.92 -3.35 12.91
CA LEU A 261 9.32 -4.17 14.07
C LEU A 261 9.82 -3.36 15.28
N ALA A 262 9.95 -2.03 15.14
CA ALA A 262 10.60 -1.12 16.09
C ALA A 262 12.08 -1.48 16.38
N VAL A 263 12.80 -1.98 15.37
CA VAL A 263 14.27 -2.12 15.41
C VAL A 263 14.92 -0.74 15.50
N ASP A 264 14.40 0.24 14.76
CA ASP A 264 14.87 1.64 14.72
C ASP A 264 15.05 2.23 16.13
N ASP A 265 14.00 2.15 16.96
CA ASP A 265 13.97 2.61 18.36
C ASP A 265 14.95 1.86 19.30
N LEU A 266 15.42 0.67 18.92
CA LEU A 266 16.40 -0.13 19.66
C LEU A 266 17.84 0.07 19.15
N THR A 267 18.05 0.64 17.95
CA THR A 267 19.41 0.76 17.39
C THR A 267 20.26 1.77 18.17
N LEU A 268 21.50 1.39 18.43
CA LEU A 268 22.51 2.30 18.96
C LEU A 268 23.36 2.81 17.79
N SER A 269 23.10 4.05 17.38
CA SER A 269 23.76 4.75 16.28
C SER A 269 24.25 6.13 16.75
N GLY A 270 25.30 6.67 16.11
CA GLY A 270 25.87 7.98 16.45
C GLY A 270 25.12 9.19 15.86
N GLU A 271 24.18 8.95 14.95
CA GLU A 271 23.38 9.97 14.26
C GLU A 271 21.91 9.57 14.30
N PHE A 272 21.01 10.53 14.49
CA PHE A 272 19.57 10.33 14.52
C PHE A 272 18.87 11.42 13.68
N PRO A 273 17.84 11.11 12.85
CA PRO A 273 17.26 9.79 12.61
C PRO A 273 18.23 8.80 11.96
N VAL A 274 18.04 7.50 12.22
CA VAL A 274 18.99 6.45 11.86
C VAL A 274 19.11 6.33 10.33
N PRO A 275 20.32 6.43 9.74
CA PRO A 275 20.48 6.35 8.30
C PRO A 275 20.20 4.93 7.79
N ASN A 276 19.50 4.82 6.65
CA ASN A 276 18.99 3.55 6.11
C ASN A 276 20.07 2.46 5.96
N GLU A 277 21.32 2.80 5.64
CA GLU A 277 22.41 1.80 5.57
C GLU A 277 22.73 1.16 6.92
N VAL A 278 22.71 1.95 8.01
CA VAL A 278 22.96 1.48 9.37
C VAL A 278 21.78 0.66 9.86
N LEU A 279 20.54 1.12 9.61
CA LEU A 279 19.34 0.37 9.95
C LEU A 279 19.32 -0.99 9.23
N ARG A 280 19.66 -1.04 7.92
CA ARG A 280 19.83 -2.30 7.18
C ARG A 280 20.87 -3.23 7.82
N LYS A 281 22.04 -2.69 8.21
CA LYS A 281 23.09 -3.49 8.89
C LYS A 281 22.61 -4.04 10.23
N THR A 282 21.90 -3.26 11.06
CA THR A 282 21.34 -3.76 12.33
C THR A 282 20.30 -4.86 12.13
N PHE A 283 19.39 -4.74 11.15
CA PHE A 283 18.41 -5.78 10.87
C PHE A 283 19.08 -7.09 10.45
N LEU A 284 20.08 -7.03 9.56
CA LEU A 284 20.86 -8.20 9.16
C LEU A 284 21.66 -8.78 10.34
N ALA A 285 22.19 -7.93 11.23
CA ALA A 285 22.85 -8.39 12.46
C ALA A 285 21.89 -9.06 13.46
N VAL A 286 20.63 -8.63 13.54
CA VAL A 286 19.59 -9.29 14.35
C VAL A 286 19.28 -10.68 13.77
N VAL A 287 19.25 -10.83 12.44
CA VAL A 287 19.17 -12.16 11.80
C VAL A 287 20.43 -12.99 12.10
N GLY A 288 21.63 -12.41 12.07
CA GLY A 288 22.86 -13.06 12.51
C GLY A 288 22.79 -13.59 13.95
N ALA A 289 22.32 -12.76 14.89
CA ALA A 289 22.12 -13.14 16.28
C ALA A 289 21.04 -14.22 16.47
N LEU A 290 20.01 -14.24 15.61
CA LEU A 290 18.99 -15.29 15.58
C LEU A 290 19.58 -16.63 15.10
N ILE A 291 20.42 -16.63 14.05
CA ILE A 291 21.12 -17.83 13.56
C ILE A 291 22.00 -18.43 14.66
N GLN A 292 22.75 -17.59 15.38
CA GLN A 292 23.61 -18.02 16.49
C GLN A 292 22.84 -18.48 17.74
N SER A 293 21.59 -18.02 17.95
CA SER A 293 20.79 -18.35 19.14
C SER A 293 19.84 -19.52 18.90
N SER A 294 18.95 -19.40 17.92
CA SER A 294 17.81 -20.31 17.66
C SER A 294 18.04 -21.20 16.44
N GLY A 295 19.16 -20.99 15.72
CA GLY A 295 19.59 -21.83 14.61
C GLY A 295 18.98 -21.49 13.25
N VAL A 296 19.53 -22.13 12.22
CA VAL A 296 19.21 -21.91 10.80
C VAL A 296 17.73 -22.12 10.48
N GLN A 297 17.09 -23.15 11.04
CA GLN A 297 15.70 -23.51 10.72
C GLN A 297 14.68 -22.49 11.24
N ARG A 298 14.95 -21.85 12.39
CA ARG A 298 14.13 -20.73 12.91
C ARG A 298 14.38 -19.45 12.13
N SER A 299 15.64 -19.14 11.86
CA SER A 299 16.05 -18.01 11.04
C SER A 299 15.42 -18.03 9.64
N ALA A 300 15.31 -19.23 9.03
CA ALA A 300 14.60 -19.44 7.77
C ALA A 300 13.09 -19.08 7.85
N VAL A 301 12.41 -19.49 8.93
CA VAL A 301 10.99 -19.16 9.15
C VAL A 301 10.81 -17.66 9.36
N PHE A 302 11.68 -17.02 10.16
CA PHE A 302 11.68 -15.57 10.35
C PHE A 302 11.84 -14.81 9.02
N VAL A 303 12.83 -15.18 8.19
CA VAL A 303 13.06 -14.54 6.89
C VAL A 303 11.89 -14.77 5.93
N ARG A 304 11.28 -15.97 5.94
CA ARG A 304 10.08 -16.27 5.16
C ARG A 304 8.90 -15.37 5.57
N ASP A 305 8.67 -15.20 6.87
CA ASP A 305 7.47 -14.56 7.39
C ASP A 305 7.56 -13.03 7.41
N PHE A 306 8.78 -12.45 7.40
CA PHE A 306 9.01 -11.00 7.39
C PHE A 306 9.57 -10.41 6.08
N LEU A 307 10.27 -11.16 5.23
CA LEU A 307 10.77 -10.62 3.94
C LEU A 307 10.00 -11.15 2.72
N ILE A 308 9.63 -12.44 2.68
CA ILE A 308 8.93 -12.98 1.50
C ILE A 308 7.46 -12.50 1.44
N THR A 309 6.91 -12.07 2.57
CA THR A 309 5.62 -11.36 2.69
C THR A 309 5.60 -10.01 1.98
N GLU A 310 6.73 -9.31 1.88
CA GLU A 310 6.84 -8.03 1.14
C GLU A 310 6.77 -8.20 -0.40
N LEU A 311 6.78 -9.44 -0.92
CA LEU A 311 6.50 -9.73 -2.33
C LEU A 311 5.00 -9.81 -2.65
N ILE A 312 4.10 -9.74 -1.66
CA ILE A 312 2.66 -9.88 -1.88
C ILE A 312 2.13 -8.65 -2.62
N GLY A 313 1.56 -8.87 -3.81
CA GLY A 313 1.00 -7.80 -4.65
C GLY A 313 2.01 -7.11 -5.58
N LYS A 314 3.28 -7.53 -5.59
CA LYS A 314 4.30 -7.06 -6.55
C LYS A 314 4.30 -7.89 -7.83
N ASP A 315 4.53 -7.25 -8.97
CA ASP A 315 4.74 -7.96 -10.25
C ASP A 315 6.23 -8.23 -10.53
N LEU A 316 6.51 -9.34 -11.23
CA LEU A 316 7.86 -9.75 -11.60
C LEU A 316 8.64 -8.64 -12.32
N PHE A 317 8.00 -7.91 -13.22
CA PHE A 317 8.66 -6.87 -14.03
C PHE A 317 8.65 -5.48 -13.41
N GLU A 318 8.02 -5.31 -12.24
CA GLU A 318 8.26 -4.18 -11.34
C GLU A 318 9.59 -4.37 -10.59
N LEU A 319 9.85 -5.61 -10.12
CA LEU A 319 11.07 -5.98 -9.39
C LEU A 319 12.28 -6.19 -10.33
N TRP A 320 12.04 -6.73 -11.53
CA TRP A 320 13.06 -6.98 -12.55
C TRP A 320 12.78 -6.13 -13.80
N PRO A 321 13.32 -4.91 -13.90
CA PRO A 321 13.07 -4.03 -15.05
C PRO A 321 13.76 -4.54 -16.32
N VAL A 322 12.99 -5.17 -17.21
CA VAL A 322 13.46 -5.69 -18.51
C VAL A 322 13.22 -4.67 -19.62
N SER A 323 14.30 -4.20 -20.24
CA SER A 323 14.27 -3.17 -21.31
C SER A 323 13.79 -3.65 -22.69
N ASN A 324 13.78 -4.97 -22.93
CA ASN A 324 13.28 -5.57 -24.17
C ASN A 324 12.64 -6.95 -23.86
N PRO A 325 11.34 -7.01 -23.55
CA PRO A 325 10.66 -8.25 -23.19
C PRO A 325 10.50 -9.20 -24.38
N MET A 326 10.34 -8.67 -25.60
CA MET A 326 10.16 -9.50 -26.81
C MET A 326 11.44 -10.28 -27.16
N GLY A 327 12.61 -9.65 -27.09
CA GLY A 327 13.90 -10.33 -27.30
C GLY A 327 14.14 -11.43 -26.26
N LEU A 328 13.82 -11.15 -24.99
CA LEU A 328 13.94 -12.10 -23.89
C LEU A 328 12.99 -13.30 -24.08
N LEU A 329 11.73 -13.04 -24.48
CA LEU A 329 10.76 -14.08 -24.84
C LEU A 329 11.25 -14.95 -26.00
N VAL A 330 11.78 -14.34 -27.07
CA VAL A 330 12.35 -15.06 -28.20
C VAL A 330 13.51 -15.98 -27.78
N ASP A 331 14.37 -15.55 -26.84
CA ASP A 331 15.47 -16.37 -26.35
C ASP A 331 15.02 -17.49 -25.40
N GLU A 332 13.98 -17.29 -24.57
CA GLU A 332 13.35 -18.38 -23.82
C GLU A 332 12.67 -19.41 -24.72
N LEU A 333 11.97 -18.97 -25.77
CA LEU A 333 11.35 -19.87 -26.75
C LEU A 333 12.42 -20.70 -27.49
N LYS A 334 13.55 -20.09 -27.91
CA LYS A 334 14.71 -20.82 -28.46
C LYS A 334 15.24 -21.88 -27.50
N LYS A 335 15.49 -21.54 -26.23
CA LYS A 335 15.97 -22.49 -25.19
C LYS A 335 15.03 -23.69 -25.04
N ARG A 336 13.71 -23.44 -25.11
CA ARG A 336 12.65 -24.44 -24.98
C ARG A 336 12.32 -25.15 -26.30
N SER A 337 13.07 -24.90 -27.38
CA SER A 337 12.85 -25.44 -28.73
C SER A 337 11.46 -25.16 -29.33
N LEU A 338 10.83 -24.06 -28.90
CA LEU A 338 9.52 -23.62 -29.36
C LEU A 338 9.63 -22.70 -30.61
N PRO A 339 8.58 -22.62 -31.44
CA PRO A 339 8.53 -21.69 -32.56
C PRO A 339 8.65 -20.22 -32.12
N LEU A 340 9.07 -19.36 -33.04
CA LEU A 340 9.10 -17.92 -32.83
C LEU A 340 7.67 -17.35 -32.69
N PRO A 341 7.47 -16.32 -31.85
CA PRO A 341 6.16 -15.72 -31.66
C PRO A 341 5.82 -14.75 -32.80
N GLU A 342 4.62 -14.87 -33.35
CA GLU A 342 4.02 -13.86 -34.24
C GLU A 342 3.12 -12.92 -33.42
N ALA A 343 3.45 -11.62 -33.40
CA ALA A 343 2.56 -10.59 -32.88
C ALA A 343 1.44 -10.27 -33.89
N ARG A 344 0.19 -10.24 -33.43
CA ARG A 344 -1.00 -9.91 -34.25
C ARG A 344 -1.99 -9.07 -33.45
N LEU A 345 -2.54 -8.01 -34.04
CA LEU A 345 -3.60 -7.21 -33.43
C LEU A 345 -4.90 -8.03 -33.37
N ILE A 346 -5.46 -8.26 -32.19
CA ILE A 346 -6.73 -8.98 -31.99
C ILE A 346 -7.91 -8.01 -32.01
N ARG A 347 -7.79 -6.89 -31.27
CA ARG A 347 -8.87 -5.90 -31.07
C ARG A 347 -8.27 -4.50 -30.97
N HIS A 348 -9.03 -3.48 -31.35
CA HIS A 348 -8.70 -2.09 -31.06
C HIS A 348 -9.96 -1.26 -30.80
N ALA A 349 -9.85 -0.25 -29.94
CA ALA A 349 -10.88 0.73 -29.65
C ALA A 349 -10.28 2.14 -29.72
N GLY A 350 -11.07 3.13 -30.15
CA GLY A 350 -10.65 4.53 -30.12
C GLY A 350 -9.39 4.89 -30.92
N ALA A 351 -9.03 4.12 -31.96
CA ALA A 351 -7.76 4.23 -32.71
C ALA A 351 -7.50 5.60 -33.40
N SER A 352 -8.49 6.49 -33.45
CA SER A 352 -8.40 7.88 -33.94
C SER A 352 -8.60 8.94 -32.85
N THR A 353 -8.63 8.53 -31.58
CA THR A 353 -8.83 9.40 -30.41
C THR A 353 -7.51 9.64 -29.68
N VAL A 354 -7.54 10.49 -28.64
CA VAL A 354 -6.37 10.76 -27.77
C VAL A 354 -6.07 9.58 -26.82
N LEU A 355 -7.06 8.71 -26.55
CA LEU A 355 -6.94 7.55 -25.66
C LEU A 355 -7.31 6.26 -26.42
N PRO A 356 -6.51 5.84 -27.42
CA PRO A 356 -6.71 4.58 -28.11
C PRO A 356 -6.34 3.39 -27.19
N LEU A 357 -6.93 2.23 -27.46
CA LEU A 357 -6.64 0.98 -26.75
C LEU A 357 -6.49 -0.15 -27.76
N TYR A 358 -5.32 -0.78 -27.79
CA TYR A 358 -4.99 -1.92 -28.65
C TYR A 358 -4.84 -3.19 -27.81
N PHE A 359 -5.26 -4.34 -28.36
CA PHE A 359 -5.00 -5.67 -27.80
C PHE A 359 -4.17 -6.47 -28.80
N VAL A 360 -2.91 -6.71 -28.47
CA VAL A 360 -1.98 -7.52 -29.27
C VAL A 360 -1.91 -8.93 -28.69
N GLY A 361 -1.98 -9.94 -29.58
CA GLY A 361 -1.83 -11.35 -29.25
C GLY A 361 -0.53 -11.91 -29.80
N LEU A 362 0.17 -12.71 -29.00
CA LEU A 362 1.35 -13.46 -29.43
C LEU A 362 0.98 -14.90 -29.74
N TYR A 363 1.21 -15.33 -30.98
CA TYR A 363 0.86 -16.66 -31.48
C TYR A 363 2.12 -17.48 -31.78
N SER A 364 2.10 -18.77 -31.45
CA SER A 364 3.12 -19.75 -31.85
C SER A 364 2.41 -21.00 -32.38
N ASP A 365 2.81 -21.51 -33.55
CA ASP A 365 2.07 -22.54 -34.31
C ASP A 365 0.56 -22.24 -34.40
N LYS A 366 0.20 -20.96 -34.62
CA LYS A 366 -1.18 -20.44 -34.68
C LYS A 366 -1.98 -20.58 -33.35
N LYS A 367 -1.35 -20.97 -32.24
CA LYS A 367 -1.94 -21.01 -30.89
C LYS A 367 -1.59 -19.72 -30.14
N LEU A 368 -2.58 -19.10 -29.50
CA LEU A 368 -2.36 -17.91 -28.67
C LEU A 368 -1.62 -18.27 -27.39
N ILE A 369 -0.45 -17.68 -27.15
CA ILE A 369 0.30 -17.78 -25.89
C ILE A 369 -0.23 -16.75 -24.89
N ALA A 370 -0.33 -15.50 -25.32
CA ALA A 370 -0.65 -14.35 -24.49
C ALA A 370 -1.36 -13.27 -25.30
N GLU A 371 -2.18 -12.46 -24.63
CA GLU A 371 -2.71 -11.19 -25.12
C GLU A 371 -2.30 -10.09 -24.13
N GLY A 372 -2.05 -8.88 -24.63
CA GLY A 372 -1.67 -7.71 -23.84
C GLY A 372 -2.42 -6.45 -24.32
N PRO A 373 -2.99 -5.64 -23.41
CA PRO A 373 -3.53 -4.33 -23.72
C PRO A 373 -2.42 -3.27 -23.78
N GLY A 374 -2.65 -2.18 -24.51
CA GLY A 374 -1.76 -1.02 -24.47
C GLY A 374 -2.30 0.20 -25.24
N GLU A 375 -1.79 1.38 -24.86
CA GLU A 375 -2.11 2.67 -25.50
C GLU A 375 -1.57 2.78 -26.93
N THR A 376 -0.43 2.12 -27.20
CA THR A 376 0.14 2.00 -28.55
C THR A 376 0.31 0.53 -28.90
N ILE A 377 0.40 0.23 -30.20
CA ILE A 377 0.62 -1.14 -30.70
C ILE A 377 1.90 -1.73 -30.11
N LEU A 378 2.98 -0.93 -30.01
CA LEU A 378 4.26 -1.34 -29.41
C LEU A 378 4.12 -1.63 -27.90
N ALA A 379 3.45 -0.75 -27.15
CA ALA A 379 3.23 -0.99 -25.71
C ALA A 379 2.35 -2.23 -25.45
N ALA A 380 1.36 -2.49 -26.30
CA ALA A 380 0.54 -3.69 -26.25
C ALA A 380 1.35 -4.97 -26.60
N GLU A 381 2.31 -4.87 -27.53
CA GLU A 381 3.22 -5.97 -27.90
C GLU A 381 4.22 -6.28 -26.77
N ASP A 382 4.83 -5.25 -26.16
CA ASP A 382 5.72 -5.39 -25.00
C ASP A 382 4.99 -6.00 -23.79
N GLU A 383 3.77 -5.56 -23.50
CA GLU A 383 2.99 -6.11 -22.38
C GLU A 383 2.47 -7.52 -22.69
N ALA A 384 2.12 -7.83 -23.94
CA ALA A 384 1.81 -9.20 -24.36
C ALA A 384 3.04 -10.13 -24.19
N ALA A 385 4.25 -9.63 -24.45
CA ALA A 385 5.49 -10.37 -24.20
C ALA A 385 5.75 -10.59 -22.70
N ARG A 386 5.49 -9.58 -21.85
CA ARG A 386 5.53 -9.73 -20.38
C ARG A 386 4.50 -10.74 -19.87
N VAL A 387 3.26 -10.72 -20.37
CA VAL A 387 2.24 -11.74 -20.06
C VAL A 387 2.70 -13.14 -20.48
N ALA A 388 3.35 -13.29 -21.64
CA ALA A 388 3.92 -14.56 -22.08
C ALA A 388 5.06 -15.03 -21.15
N LEU A 389 5.98 -14.16 -20.77
CA LEU A 389 7.08 -14.49 -19.84
C LEU A 389 6.56 -14.86 -18.43
N ARG A 390 5.59 -14.11 -17.88
CA ARG A 390 4.94 -14.45 -16.59
C ARG A 390 4.28 -15.83 -16.61
N LYS A 391 3.70 -16.24 -17.75
CA LYS A 391 3.19 -17.61 -17.97
C LYS A 391 4.31 -18.65 -18.03
N ILE A 392 5.40 -18.36 -18.77
CA ILE A 392 6.56 -19.27 -18.93
C ILE A 392 7.26 -19.53 -17.59
N TYR A 393 7.39 -18.51 -16.73
CA TYR A 393 8.04 -18.61 -15.42
C TYR A 393 7.11 -19.05 -14.27
N GLY A 394 5.83 -19.33 -14.56
CA GLY A 394 4.80 -19.62 -13.55
C GLY A 394 4.44 -18.45 -12.62
N TYR A 395 5.10 -17.30 -12.73
CA TYR A 395 4.83 -16.07 -11.96
C TYR A 395 3.61 -15.32 -12.53
N THR A 396 2.47 -15.99 -12.55
CA THR A 396 1.18 -15.38 -12.88
C THR A 396 0.46 -14.91 -11.62
N GLU A 397 -0.56 -14.06 -11.76
CA GLU A 397 -1.46 -13.68 -10.66
C GLU A 397 -2.22 -14.91 -10.14
N ASN A 398 -2.66 -15.79 -11.05
CA ASN A 398 -3.37 -17.04 -10.76
C ASN A 398 -2.46 -18.16 -10.21
N ARG A 399 -1.24 -17.85 -9.74
CA ARG A 399 -0.35 -18.82 -9.10
C ARG A 399 -0.92 -19.26 -7.74
N ARG A 400 -0.47 -20.42 -7.25
CA ARG A 400 -0.80 -20.83 -5.88
C ARG A 400 -0.14 -19.86 -4.89
N PRO A 401 -0.86 -19.35 -3.87
CA PRO A 401 -0.26 -18.59 -2.77
C PRO A 401 0.83 -19.41 -2.07
N LEU A 402 1.84 -18.72 -1.50
CA LEU A 402 2.93 -19.37 -0.80
C LEU A 402 2.43 -20.10 0.46
N GLU A 403 2.88 -21.33 0.69
CA GLU A 403 2.45 -22.11 1.85
C GLU A 403 3.19 -21.71 3.13
N PHE A 404 2.69 -20.70 3.84
CA PHE A 404 3.13 -20.27 5.19
C PHE A 404 2.80 -21.29 6.30
N LYS A 405 2.76 -22.60 6.01
CA LYS A 405 2.52 -23.65 7.01
C LYS A 405 3.72 -23.76 7.97
N SER A 406 3.43 -23.95 9.25
CA SER A 406 4.44 -24.20 10.29
C SER A 406 4.98 -25.63 10.17
N LYS A 407 6.01 -25.84 9.32
CA LYS A 407 6.69 -27.14 9.20
C LYS A 407 7.61 -27.40 10.40
N GLN A 408 7.01 -27.62 11.56
CA GLN A 408 7.62 -28.40 12.64
C GLN A 408 7.81 -29.84 12.13
N GLY A 409 8.90 -30.09 11.39
CA GLY A 409 9.12 -31.36 10.70
C GLY A 409 9.42 -31.24 9.22
N LEU A 410 10.47 -30.49 8.86
CA LEU A 410 11.36 -30.92 7.78
C LEU A 410 12.76 -31.12 8.36
N GLY A 411 13.05 -32.37 8.73
CA GLY A 411 14.45 -32.81 8.72
C GLY A 411 14.95 -32.81 7.27
N CYS A 412 16.23 -32.52 7.07
CA CYS A 412 16.80 -32.44 5.72
C CYS A 412 16.66 -33.77 4.99
N SER A 413 15.86 -33.80 3.91
CA SER A 413 15.99 -34.82 2.88
C SER A 413 17.22 -34.49 2.04
N SER A 414 18.31 -35.19 2.33
CA SER A 414 19.55 -35.25 1.54
C SER A 414 19.32 -35.73 0.11
#